data_AF-A0A968F172-F1
#
_entry.id   AF-A0A968F172-F1
#
_cell.length_a   1.000
_cell.length_b   1.000
_cell.length_c   1.000
_cell.angle_alpha   90.00
_cell.angle_beta   90.00
_cell.angle_gamma   90.00
#
_symmetry.space_group_name_H-M   'P 1'
#
loop_
_entity.id
_entity.type
_entity.pdbx_description
1 polymer ?
#
loop_
_entity_poly.entity_id
_entity_poly.type
_entity_poly.pdbx_seq_one_letter_code
_entity_poly.pdbx_strand_id
1 'polypeptide(L)'
;SSAFLWYNKLIIAAILLHLRDVCDASDGSLARLRGMTSRLGRFMDSLGDMLVLTVLITVIAIRSYTSIDSSLYIILGVLTWFSLFIQCSYFNYYQLKYAESIEQPLGARLEEKKQDERDTRAVKILRLLYRALYGWQDMLIKQIDNISISILNVYPEFDPNRWYRDKTFLTLNSLLCFGTHIFVFCLCFIFGNPALALFIITVLFNIYFFALMAGRIMIYKFRLAGKTSRKITGH
;
A
#
# COMPACT_ATOMS: atom_id res chain seq x y z
N SER A 1 -0.93 -14.07 37.23
CA SER A 1 0.27 -13.20 37.05
C SER A 1 0.90 -13.25 35.66
N SER A 2 0.85 -14.36 34.92
CA SER A 2 1.40 -14.47 33.55
C SER A 2 0.56 -13.77 32.46
N ALA A 3 -0.78 -13.87 32.52
CA ALA A 3 -1.68 -13.23 31.56
C ALA A 3 -1.59 -11.69 31.59
N PHE A 4 -1.50 -11.11 32.79
CA PHE A 4 -1.33 -9.66 32.99
C PHE A 4 0.02 -9.16 32.44
N LEU A 5 1.11 -9.90 32.68
CA LEU A 5 2.43 -9.57 32.13
C LEU A 5 2.42 -9.61 30.60
N TRP A 6 1.72 -10.57 30.01
CA TRP A 6 1.59 -10.68 28.56
C TRP A 6 0.80 -9.52 27.97
N TYR A 7 -0.31 -9.15 28.59
CA TYR A 7 -1.12 -8.00 28.18
C TYR A 7 -0.32 -6.68 28.22
N ASN A 8 0.46 -6.46 29.28
CA ASN A 8 1.33 -5.28 29.37
C ASN A 8 2.39 -5.23 28.26
N LYS A 9 2.95 -6.39 27.88
CA LYS A 9 3.90 -6.47 26.75
C LYS A 9 3.23 -6.10 25.42
N LEU A 10 1.97 -6.47 25.21
CA LEU A 10 1.23 -6.09 24.01
C LEU A 10 0.95 -4.59 23.95
N ILE A 11 0.60 -3.97 25.07
CA ILE A 11 0.41 -2.52 25.15
C ILE A 11 1.71 -1.79 24.81
N ILE A 12 2.83 -2.22 25.41
CA ILE A 12 4.15 -1.65 25.12
C ILE A 12 4.49 -1.82 23.64
N ALA A 13 4.24 -3.01 23.07
CA ALA A 13 4.46 -3.26 21.64
C ALA A 13 3.61 -2.34 20.74
N ALA A 14 2.35 -2.11 21.09
CA ALA A 14 1.47 -1.19 20.35
C ALA A 14 2.00 0.25 20.38
N ILE A 15 2.41 0.72 21.56
CA ILE A 15 2.98 2.07 21.73
C ILE A 15 4.27 2.22 20.92
N LEU A 16 5.18 1.25 21.00
CA LEU A 16 6.46 1.29 20.28
C LEU A 16 6.25 1.22 18.77
N LEU A 17 5.35 0.36 18.29
CA LEU A 17 5.05 0.22 16.87
C LEU A 17 4.41 1.50 16.31
N HIS A 18 3.48 2.10 17.06
CA HIS A 18 2.87 3.36 16.65
C HIS A 18 3.86 4.53 16.69
N LEU A 19 4.70 4.61 17.73
CA LEU A 19 5.74 5.62 17.82
C LEU A 19 6.73 5.51 16.66
N ARG A 20 7.11 4.28 16.27
CA ARG A 20 7.91 4.04 15.07
C ARG A 20 7.27 4.66 13.84
N ASP A 21 5.99 4.39 13.60
CA ASP A 21 5.25 4.90 12.43
C ASP A 21 5.21 6.44 12.40
N VAL A 22 4.98 7.07 13.56
CA VAL A 22 5.01 8.53 13.70
C VAL A 22 6.40 9.12 13.44
N CYS A 23 7.46 8.48 13.96
CA CYS A 23 8.84 8.90 13.71
C CYS A 23 9.20 8.80 12.23
N ASP A 24 8.81 7.71 11.57
CA ASP A 24 9.05 7.47 10.14
C ASP A 24 8.40 8.54 9.26
N ALA A 25 7.13 8.84 9.53
CA ALA A 25 6.40 9.93 8.86
C ALA A 25 7.06 11.30 9.10
N SER A 26 7.58 11.52 10.31
CA SER A 26 8.28 12.75 10.68
C SER A 26 9.62 12.88 9.97
N ASP A 27 10.42 11.82 9.90
CA ASP A 27 11.72 11.79 9.22
C ASP A 27 11.55 12.03 7.71
N GLY A 28 10.54 11.41 7.09
CA GLY A 28 10.21 11.66 5.69
C GLY A 28 9.82 13.12 5.43
N SER A 29 9.06 13.74 6.34
CA SER A 29 8.70 15.15 6.23
C SER A 29 9.89 16.09 6.45
N LEU A 30 10.75 15.80 7.42
CA LEU A 30 11.95 16.57 7.75
C LEU A 30 12.99 16.50 6.62
N ALA A 31 13.19 15.33 6.02
CA ALA A 31 14.08 15.14 4.88
C ALA A 31 13.64 15.96 3.67
N ARG A 32 12.33 16.05 3.42
CA ARG A 32 11.77 16.93 2.37
C ARG A 32 12.00 18.41 2.69
N LEU A 33 11.73 18.82 3.92
CA LEU A 33 11.95 20.22 4.36
C LEU A 33 13.42 20.66 4.28
N ARG A 34 14.36 19.74 4.55
CA ARG A 34 15.80 20.01 4.49
C ARG A 34 16.43 19.79 3.10
N GLY A 35 15.64 19.40 2.10
CA GLY A 35 16.16 19.04 0.77
C GLY A 35 17.09 17.81 0.77
N MET A 36 17.08 17.01 1.84
CA MET A 36 17.95 15.84 2.05
C MET A 36 17.27 14.55 1.58
N THR A 37 16.64 14.56 0.41
CA THR A 37 15.91 13.39 -0.13
C THR A 37 16.86 12.42 -0.85
N SER A 38 17.53 11.55 -0.09
CA SER A 38 18.41 10.54 -0.69
C SER A 38 17.64 9.35 -1.27
N ARG A 39 18.13 8.79 -2.39
CA ARG A 39 17.57 7.56 -3.00
C ARG A 39 17.89 6.32 -2.15
N LEU A 40 19.07 6.32 -1.53
CA LEU A 40 19.48 5.27 -0.58
C LEU A 40 18.51 5.20 0.60
N GLY A 41 18.21 6.35 1.22
CA GLY A 41 17.25 6.44 2.32
C GLY A 41 15.88 5.94 1.92
N ARG A 42 15.36 6.35 0.76
CA ARG A 42 14.07 5.85 0.23
C ARG A 42 14.00 4.34 0.09
N PHE A 43 15.04 3.69 -0.44
CA PHE A 43 15.04 2.23 -0.53
C PHE A 43 15.18 1.56 0.83
N MET A 44 15.99 2.11 1.73
CA MET A 44 16.14 1.57 3.09
C MET A 44 14.82 1.65 3.87
N ASP A 45 14.11 2.76 3.74
CA ASP A 45 12.81 3.01 4.35
C ASP A 45 11.79 1.93 3.93
N SER A 46 11.58 1.77 2.63
CA SER A 46 10.65 0.76 2.10
C SER A 46 11.06 -0.68 2.45
N LEU A 47 12.35 -1.01 2.39
CA LEU A 47 12.82 -2.35 2.77
C LEU A 47 12.68 -2.59 4.29
N GLY A 48 12.88 -1.55 5.09
CA GLY A 48 12.68 -1.55 6.54
C GLY A 48 11.22 -1.80 6.90
N ASP A 49 10.30 -1.06 6.29
CA ASP A 49 8.84 -1.27 6.45
C ASP A 49 8.45 -2.70 6.14
N MET A 50 8.93 -3.22 5.00
CA MET A 50 8.67 -4.58 4.58
C MET A 50 9.15 -5.60 5.62
N LEU A 51 10.36 -5.42 6.13
CA LEU A 51 10.95 -6.31 7.12
C LEU A 51 10.18 -6.27 8.44
N VAL A 52 9.87 -5.07 8.96
CA VAL A 52 9.14 -4.89 10.22
C VAL A 52 7.78 -5.58 10.15
N LEU A 53 7.00 -5.33 9.09
CA LEU A 53 5.68 -5.94 8.93
C LEU A 53 5.75 -7.44 8.67
N THR A 54 6.76 -7.91 7.94
CA THR A 54 6.99 -9.36 7.76
C THR A 54 7.23 -10.04 9.09
N VAL A 55 8.17 -9.52 9.89
CA VAL A 55 8.49 -10.07 11.21
C VAL A 55 7.27 -10.02 12.12
N LEU A 56 6.54 -8.90 12.14
CA LEU A 56 5.33 -8.73 12.94
C LEU A 56 4.27 -9.80 12.61
N ILE A 57 3.95 -9.98 11.33
CA ILE A 57 2.97 -10.97 10.86
C ILE A 57 3.44 -12.38 11.22
N THR A 58 4.71 -12.71 10.96
CA THR A 58 5.28 -14.03 11.25
C THR A 58 5.22 -14.36 12.73
N VAL A 59 5.59 -13.42 13.61
CA VAL A 59 5.54 -13.61 15.06
C VAL A 59 4.11 -13.84 15.53
N ILE A 60 3.14 -13.05 15.06
CA ILE A 60 1.72 -13.23 15.42
C ILE A 60 1.22 -14.60 14.94
N ALA A 61 1.53 -14.99 13.71
CA ALA A 61 1.09 -16.26 13.12
C ALA A 61 1.64 -17.47 13.90
N ILE A 62 2.96 -17.51 14.16
CA ILE A 62 3.60 -18.59 14.91
C ILE A 62 3.09 -18.64 16.35
N ARG A 63 2.94 -17.48 17.00
CA ARG A 63 2.42 -17.42 18.38
C ARG A 63 0.98 -17.90 18.48
N SER A 64 0.16 -17.59 17.48
CA SER A 64 -1.24 -18.02 17.43
C SER A 64 -1.34 -19.53 17.14
N TYR A 65 -0.50 -20.04 16.22
CA TYR A 65 -0.37 -21.46 15.95
C TYR A 65 0.01 -22.24 17.21
N THR A 66 1.07 -21.83 17.91
CA THR A 66 1.52 -22.52 19.15
C THR A 66 0.55 -22.43 20.33
N SER A 67 -0.37 -21.45 20.34
CA SER A 67 -1.35 -21.29 21.44
C SER A 67 -2.62 -22.10 21.23
N ILE A 68 -3.09 -22.16 19.98
CA ILE A 68 -4.41 -22.71 19.62
C ILE A 68 -4.27 -24.06 18.90
N ASP A 69 -3.05 -24.43 18.51
CA ASP A 69 -2.70 -25.64 17.77
C ASP A 69 -3.46 -25.82 16.45
N SER A 70 -3.69 -24.70 15.76
CA SER A 70 -4.40 -24.69 14.48
C SER A 70 -3.53 -24.14 13.36
N SER A 71 -3.27 -24.98 12.35
CA SER A 71 -2.49 -24.62 11.15
C SER A 71 -3.10 -23.46 10.35
N LEU A 72 -4.39 -23.15 10.59
CA LEU A 72 -5.10 -22.00 10.02
C LEU A 72 -4.35 -20.68 10.27
N TYR A 73 -3.70 -20.49 11.43
CA TYR A 73 -2.98 -19.25 11.72
C TYR A 73 -1.72 -19.05 10.89
N ILE A 74 -1.06 -20.13 10.47
CA ILE A 74 0.07 -20.05 9.54
C ILE A 74 -0.42 -19.66 8.16
N ILE A 75 -1.51 -20.29 7.69
CA ILE A 75 -2.15 -19.95 6.42
C ILE A 75 -2.59 -18.49 6.42
N LEU A 76 -3.25 -18.02 7.48
CA LEU A 76 -3.64 -16.63 7.63
C LEU A 76 -2.43 -15.70 7.67
N GLY A 77 -1.33 -16.07 8.32
CA GLY A 77 -0.10 -15.27 8.31
C GLY A 77 0.42 -15.05 6.89
N VAL A 78 0.49 -16.11 6.09
CA VAL A 78 0.91 -16.03 4.68
C VAL A 78 -0.07 -15.19 3.86
N LEU A 79 -1.37 -15.42 3.99
CA LEU A 79 -2.39 -14.64 3.29
C LEU A 79 -2.36 -13.16 3.68
N THR A 80 -2.19 -12.86 4.97
CA THR A 80 -2.06 -11.49 5.49
C THR A 80 -0.86 -10.80 4.86
N TRP A 81 0.28 -11.49 4.80
CA TRP A 81 1.50 -10.97 4.18
C TRP A 81 1.24 -10.56 2.72
N PHE A 82 0.73 -11.49 1.90
CA PHE A 82 0.42 -11.18 0.49
C PHE A 82 -0.62 -10.06 0.35
N SER A 83 -1.68 -10.10 1.14
CA SER A 83 -2.78 -9.12 1.08
C SER A 83 -2.28 -7.72 1.40
N LEU A 84 -1.56 -7.57 2.51
CA LEU A 84 -1.03 -6.28 2.97
C LEU A 84 -0.11 -5.66 1.92
N PHE A 85 0.86 -6.43 1.40
CA PHE A 85 1.86 -5.88 0.48
C PHE A 85 1.25 -5.53 -0.88
N ILE A 86 0.32 -6.34 -1.39
CA ILE A 86 -0.43 -6.00 -2.62
C ILE A 86 -1.28 -4.74 -2.42
N GLN A 87 -1.98 -4.62 -1.29
CA GLN A 87 -2.81 -3.46 -0.96
C GLN A 87 -1.97 -2.17 -0.84
N CYS A 88 -0.82 -2.24 -0.16
CA CYS A 88 0.09 -1.10 -0.03
C CYS A 88 0.73 -0.71 -1.37
N SER A 89 1.10 -1.70 -2.20
CA SER A 89 1.60 -1.46 -3.56
C SER A 89 0.53 -0.84 -4.46
N TYR A 90 -0.74 -1.24 -4.32
CA TYR A 90 -1.86 -0.61 -5.00
C TYR A 90 -2.04 0.85 -4.59
N PHE A 91 -1.94 1.13 -3.28
CA PHE A 91 -1.94 2.50 -2.78
C PHE A 91 -0.83 3.35 -3.41
N ASN A 92 0.42 2.88 -3.31
CA ASN A 92 1.60 3.59 -3.81
C ASN A 92 1.54 3.82 -5.33
N TYR A 93 1.08 2.84 -6.11
CA TYR A 93 0.95 2.96 -7.56
C TYR A 93 0.04 4.14 -7.96
N TYR A 94 -1.12 4.28 -7.33
CA TYR A 94 -2.06 5.36 -7.67
C TYR A 94 -1.61 6.72 -7.17
N GLN A 95 -0.87 6.79 -6.05
CA GLN A 95 -0.24 8.04 -5.62
C GLN A 95 0.84 8.50 -6.59
N LEU A 96 1.66 7.57 -7.10
CA LEU A 96 2.65 7.88 -8.11
C LEU A 96 2.00 8.35 -9.41
N LYS A 97 0.95 7.66 -9.89
CA LYS A 97 0.20 8.08 -11.09
C LYS A 97 -0.47 9.43 -10.94
N TYR A 98 -0.97 9.73 -9.75
CA TYR A 98 -1.51 11.05 -9.44
C TYR A 98 -0.43 12.14 -9.55
N ALA A 99 0.74 11.92 -8.94
CA ALA A 99 1.86 12.86 -9.01
C ALA A 99 2.35 13.06 -10.46
N GLU A 100 2.55 11.97 -11.21
CA GLU A 100 2.90 11.99 -12.64
C GLU A 100 1.86 12.76 -13.48
N SER A 101 0.59 12.70 -13.10
CA SER A 101 -0.46 13.43 -13.81
C SER A 101 -0.39 14.94 -13.56
N ILE A 102 0.18 15.40 -12.44
CA ILE A 102 0.25 16.83 -12.07
C ILE A 102 1.56 17.48 -12.58
N GLU A 103 2.66 16.74 -12.59
CA GLU A 103 3.98 17.24 -12.98
C GLU A 103 4.28 17.10 -14.49
N GLN A 104 5.06 18.03 -15.06
CA GLN A 104 5.46 17.98 -16.47
C GLN A 104 6.50 16.87 -16.71
N PRO A 105 6.18 15.84 -17.51
CA PRO A 105 6.87 14.54 -17.49
C PRO A 105 8.29 14.52 -18.09
N LEU A 106 8.81 15.64 -18.61
CA LEU A 106 10.11 15.66 -19.29
C LEU A 106 11.29 15.98 -18.36
N GLY A 107 11.12 16.94 -17.45
CA GLY A 107 12.17 17.36 -16.51
C GLY A 107 12.50 16.28 -15.47
N ALA A 108 11.48 15.74 -14.82
CA ALA A 108 11.63 14.70 -13.79
C ALA A 108 12.32 13.43 -14.32
N ARG A 109 11.98 12.99 -15.55
CA ARG A 109 12.58 11.81 -16.18
C ARG A 109 14.07 12.00 -16.53
N LEU A 110 14.45 13.20 -16.97
CA LEU A 110 15.84 13.54 -17.25
C LEU A 110 16.67 13.64 -15.97
N GLU A 111 16.09 14.18 -14.90
CA GLU A 111 16.74 14.20 -13.59
C GLU A 111 16.89 12.80 -13.00
N GLU A 112 15.86 11.95 -13.08
CA GLU A 112 15.89 10.58 -12.57
C GLU A 112 16.96 9.74 -13.30
N LYS A 113 17.10 9.93 -14.62
CA LYS A 113 18.15 9.29 -15.43
C LYS A 113 19.56 9.79 -15.07
N LYS A 114 19.75 11.10 -14.88
CA LYS A 114 21.02 11.67 -14.38
C LYS A 114 21.34 11.26 -12.95
N GLN A 115 20.32 10.96 -12.16
CA GLN A 115 20.48 10.44 -10.79
C GLN A 115 20.94 8.98 -10.82
N ASP A 116 20.38 8.16 -11.72
CA ASP A 116 20.78 6.75 -11.93
C ASP A 116 22.26 6.58 -12.26
N GLU A 117 22.83 7.48 -13.05
CA GLU A 117 24.24 7.48 -13.41
C GLU A 117 25.16 7.78 -12.21
N ARG A 118 24.65 8.46 -11.18
CA ARG A 118 25.37 8.86 -9.97
C ARG A 118 25.20 7.88 -8.80
N ASP A 119 24.48 6.79 -8.98
CA ASP A 119 24.19 5.83 -7.91
C ASP A 119 25.43 5.04 -7.46
N THR A 120 25.65 5.00 -6.14
CA THR A 120 26.69 4.18 -5.51
C THR A 120 26.36 2.69 -5.62
N ARG A 121 27.38 1.83 -5.40
CA ARG A 121 27.18 0.35 -5.38
C ARG A 121 26.08 -0.07 -4.40
N ALA A 122 26.00 0.56 -3.23
CA ALA A 122 24.96 0.29 -2.24
C ALA A 122 23.56 0.55 -2.80
N VAL A 123 23.34 1.70 -3.48
CA VAL A 123 22.04 2.02 -4.09
C VAL A 123 21.66 1.00 -5.16
N LYS A 124 22.63 0.52 -5.96
CA LYS A 124 22.37 -0.51 -6.97
C LYS A 124 21.92 -1.85 -6.35
N ILE A 125 22.53 -2.27 -5.24
CA ILE A 125 22.14 -3.48 -4.50
C ILE A 125 20.74 -3.29 -3.90
N LEU A 126 20.49 -2.17 -3.23
CA LEU A 126 19.18 -1.87 -2.64
C LEU A 126 18.08 -1.82 -3.69
N ARG A 127 18.36 -1.23 -4.86
CA ARG A 127 17.47 -1.23 -6.01
C ARG A 127 17.16 -2.64 -6.50
N LEU A 128 18.16 -3.52 -6.56
CA LEU A 128 17.97 -4.92 -6.96
C LEU A 128 17.07 -5.65 -5.96
N LEU A 129 17.32 -5.49 -4.66
CA LEU A 129 16.49 -6.07 -3.60
C LEU A 129 15.06 -5.54 -3.66
N TYR A 130 14.89 -4.23 -3.77
CA TYR A 130 13.58 -3.59 -3.94
C TYR A 130 12.85 -4.18 -5.14
N ARG A 131 13.51 -4.29 -6.31
CA ARG A 131 12.90 -4.87 -7.51
C ARG A 131 12.54 -6.34 -7.34
N ALA A 132 13.35 -7.13 -6.63
CA ALA A 132 13.04 -8.53 -6.36
C ALA A 132 11.79 -8.66 -5.45
N LEU A 133 11.67 -7.78 -4.47
CA LEU A 133 10.62 -7.85 -3.44
C LEU A 133 9.30 -7.19 -3.85
N TYR A 134 9.36 -6.01 -4.47
CA TYR A 134 8.21 -5.23 -4.90
C TYR A 134 7.90 -5.36 -6.38
N GLY A 135 8.86 -5.76 -7.22
CA GLY A 135 8.68 -5.72 -8.68
C GLY A 135 7.53 -6.61 -9.17
N TRP A 136 7.33 -7.79 -8.58
CA TRP A 136 6.19 -8.63 -8.93
C TRP A 136 4.86 -8.00 -8.47
N GLN A 137 4.85 -7.29 -7.33
CA GLN A 137 3.67 -6.57 -6.83
C GLN A 137 3.31 -5.43 -7.78
N ASP A 138 4.29 -4.60 -8.15
CA ASP A 138 4.13 -3.48 -9.09
C ASP A 138 3.64 -3.97 -10.46
N MET A 139 4.16 -5.11 -10.93
CA MET A 139 3.70 -5.74 -12.17
C MET A 139 2.24 -6.19 -12.09
N LEU A 140 1.84 -6.84 -10.99
CA LEU A 140 0.44 -7.24 -10.78
C LEU A 140 -0.49 -6.02 -10.75
N ILE A 141 -0.15 -4.96 -10.01
CA ILE A 141 -0.96 -3.75 -9.93
C ILE A 141 -1.06 -3.07 -11.29
N LYS A 142 0.05 -2.98 -12.03
CA LYS A 142 0.05 -2.43 -13.39
C LYS A 142 -0.85 -3.24 -14.34
N GLN A 143 -0.83 -4.56 -14.24
CA GLN A 143 -1.73 -5.41 -15.03
C GLN A 143 -3.20 -5.14 -14.68
N ILE A 144 -3.53 -5.04 -13.38
CA ILE A 144 -4.87 -4.72 -12.89
C ILE A 144 -5.33 -3.34 -13.42
N ASP A 145 -4.48 -2.31 -13.36
CA ASP A 145 -4.79 -0.97 -13.88
C ASP A 145 -5.00 -0.99 -15.41
N ASN A 146 -4.15 -1.71 -16.15
CA ASN A 146 -4.30 -1.87 -17.60
C ASN A 146 -5.61 -2.56 -17.97
N ILE A 147 -6.00 -3.61 -17.25
CA ILE A 147 -7.30 -4.28 -17.43
C ILE A 147 -8.44 -3.30 -17.16
N SER A 148 -8.35 -2.54 -16.07
CA SER A 148 -9.36 -1.55 -15.68
C SER A 148 -9.53 -0.47 -16.76
N ILE A 149 -8.43 0.03 -17.31
CA ILE A 149 -8.42 1.01 -18.40
C ILE A 149 -8.95 0.41 -19.69
N SER A 150 -8.55 -0.82 -20.05
CA SER A 150 -9.05 -1.50 -21.25
C SER A 150 -10.57 -1.66 -21.23
N ILE A 151 -11.15 -1.92 -20.05
CA ILE A 151 -12.60 -2.01 -19.87
C ILE A 151 -13.30 -0.66 -20.12
N LEU A 152 -12.63 0.46 -19.83
CA LEU A 152 -13.18 1.81 -19.95
C LEU A 152 -12.87 2.49 -21.29
N ASN A 153 -11.79 2.10 -21.97
CA ASN A 153 -11.37 2.63 -23.27
C ASN A 153 -12.40 2.37 -24.39
N VAL A 154 -13.37 1.48 -24.18
CA VAL A 154 -14.50 1.27 -25.09
C VAL A 154 -15.37 2.53 -25.21
N TYR A 155 -15.36 3.40 -24.20
CA TYR A 155 -16.09 4.67 -24.21
C TYR A 155 -15.21 5.80 -24.78
N PRO A 156 -15.61 6.47 -25.88
CA PRO A 156 -14.81 7.53 -26.50
C PRO A 156 -14.51 8.74 -25.60
N GLU A 157 -15.33 8.94 -24.56
CA GLU A 157 -15.17 10.04 -23.61
C GLU A 157 -14.25 9.72 -22.42
N PHE A 158 -13.67 8.51 -22.38
CA PHE A 158 -12.76 8.14 -21.31
C PHE A 158 -11.43 8.89 -21.44
N ASP A 159 -11.02 9.55 -20.37
CA ASP A 159 -9.73 10.23 -20.24
C ASP A 159 -8.93 9.59 -19.09
N PRO A 160 -7.78 8.94 -19.38
CA PRO A 160 -6.89 8.36 -18.38
C PRO A 160 -6.41 9.38 -17.34
N ASN A 161 -6.22 10.65 -17.68
CA ASN A 161 -5.78 11.65 -16.71
C ASN A 161 -6.86 11.90 -15.65
N ARG A 162 -8.13 11.91 -16.05
CA ARG A 162 -9.26 12.01 -15.12
C ARG A 162 -9.40 10.75 -14.25
N TRP A 163 -9.01 9.58 -14.75
CA TRP A 163 -8.95 8.36 -13.95
C TRP A 163 -7.94 8.52 -12.81
N TYR A 164 -6.71 8.97 -13.08
CA TYR A 164 -5.67 9.11 -12.06
C TYR A 164 -5.85 10.31 -11.11
N ARG A 165 -6.61 11.34 -11.52
CA ARG A 165 -6.86 12.54 -10.71
C ARG A 165 -8.12 12.49 -9.84
N ASP A 166 -8.79 11.34 -9.73
CA ASP A 166 -9.97 11.20 -8.88
C ASP A 166 -9.59 11.25 -7.39
N LYS A 167 -9.79 12.43 -6.78
CA LYS A 167 -9.47 12.69 -5.37
C LYS A 167 -10.26 11.80 -4.41
N THR A 168 -11.52 11.52 -4.70
CA THR A 168 -12.36 10.69 -3.82
C THR A 168 -11.80 9.27 -3.78
N PHE A 169 -11.42 8.74 -4.94
CA PHE A 169 -10.75 7.44 -5.01
C PHE A 169 -9.42 7.46 -4.25
N LEU A 170 -8.57 8.48 -4.45
CA LEU A 170 -7.27 8.56 -3.77
C LEU A 170 -7.40 8.63 -2.24
N THR A 171 -8.41 9.34 -1.72
CA THR A 171 -8.72 9.39 -0.28
C THR A 171 -9.23 8.06 0.25
N LEU A 172 -10.07 7.35 -0.49
CA LEU A 172 -10.51 6.02 -0.07
C LEU A 172 -9.33 5.04 -0.09
N ASN A 173 -8.55 5.08 -1.17
CA ASN A 173 -7.37 4.26 -1.35
C ASN A 173 -6.31 4.47 -0.26
N SER A 174 -6.25 5.63 0.41
CA SER A 174 -5.30 5.86 1.51
C SER A 174 -5.53 4.97 2.72
N LEU A 175 -6.72 4.35 2.86
CA LEU A 175 -6.95 3.33 3.90
C LEU A 175 -6.15 2.04 3.66
N LEU A 176 -5.61 1.83 2.47
CA LEU A 176 -4.78 0.67 2.13
C LEU A 176 -3.27 0.93 2.33
N CYS A 177 -2.87 2.07 2.90
CA CYS A 177 -1.47 2.38 3.13
C CYS A 177 -0.88 1.62 4.34
N PHE A 178 0.45 1.59 4.46
CA PHE A 178 1.16 0.92 5.56
C PHE A 178 0.72 1.40 6.94
N GLY A 179 0.58 2.72 7.13
CA GLY A 179 0.17 3.29 8.42
C GLY A 179 -1.18 2.80 8.90
N THR A 180 -2.17 2.62 8.01
CA THR A 180 -3.48 2.07 8.40
C THR A 180 -3.38 0.61 8.85
N HIS A 181 -2.54 -0.20 8.21
CA HIS A 181 -2.30 -1.57 8.63
C HIS A 181 -1.60 -1.64 9.99
N ILE A 182 -0.57 -0.81 10.19
CA ILE A 182 0.12 -0.69 11.48
C ILE A 182 -0.87 -0.27 12.58
N PHE A 183 -1.76 0.67 12.29
CA PHE A 183 -2.80 1.09 13.22
C PHE A 183 -3.75 -0.06 13.60
N VAL A 184 -4.17 -0.89 12.64
CA VAL A 184 -4.97 -2.10 12.91
C VAL A 184 -4.22 -3.06 13.85
N PHE A 185 -2.93 -3.31 13.61
CA PHE A 185 -2.12 -4.12 14.53
C PHE A 185 -2.09 -3.53 15.94
N CYS A 186 -1.88 -2.22 16.06
CA CYS A 186 -1.86 -1.53 17.35
C CYS A 186 -3.20 -1.68 18.10
N LEU A 187 -4.32 -1.49 17.42
CA LEU A 187 -5.65 -1.70 18.01
C LEU A 187 -5.83 -3.14 18.51
N CYS A 188 -5.50 -4.14 17.68
CA CYS A 188 -5.61 -5.54 18.07
C CYS A 188 -4.71 -5.90 19.26
N PHE A 189 -3.55 -5.27 19.38
CA PHE A 189 -2.65 -5.45 20.52
C PHE A 189 -3.25 -4.85 21.80
N ILE A 190 -3.84 -3.65 21.71
CA ILE A 190 -4.51 -2.99 22.85
C ILE A 190 -5.70 -3.83 23.34
N PHE A 191 -6.47 -4.44 22.43
CA PHE A 191 -7.57 -5.34 22.78
C PHE A 191 -7.10 -6.74 23.25
N GLY A 192 -5.79 -6.99 23.29
CA GLY A 192 -5.22 -8.25 23.77
C GLY A 192 -5.43 -9.44 22.83
N ASN A 193 -5.86 -9.20 21.58
CA ASN A 193 -6.03 -10.25 20.57
C ASN A 193 -5.27 -9.91 19.28
N PRO A 194 -3.93 -10.12 19.26
CA PRO A 194 -3.09 -9.90 18.08
C PRO A 194 -3.55 -10.67 16.83
N ALA A 195 -4.09 -11.87 17.01
CA ALA A 195 -4.49 -12.74 15.90
C ALA A 195 -5.66 -12.16 15.09
N LEU A 196 -6.49 -11.33 15.73
CA LEU A 196 -7.60 -10.62 15.06
C LEU A 196 -7.10 -9.73 13.92
N ALA A 197 -5.90 -9.16 14.03
CA ALA A 197 -5.33 -8.33 12.96
C ALA A 197 -5.14 -9.14 11.66
N LEU A 198 -4.70 -10.40 11.76
CA LEU A 198 -4.55 -11.28 10.59
C LEU A 198 -5.88 -11.48 9.87
N PHE A 199 -6.96 -11.71 10.63
CA PHE A 199 -8.31 -11.85 10.07
C PHE A 199 -8.82 -10.55 9.45
N ILE A 200 -8.68 -9.41 10.15
CA ILE A 200 -9.13 -8.11 9.64
C ILE A 200 -8.45 -7.78 8.31
N ILE A 201 -7.13 -7.95 8.23
CA ILE A 201 -6.37 -7.63 7.02
C ILE A 201 -6.67 -8.63 5.89
N THR A 202 -6.72 -9.93 6.20
CA THR A 202 -6.96 -10.96 5.19
C THR A 202 -8.40 -10.94 4.66
N VAL A 203 -9.38 -10.61 5.49
CA VAL A 203 -10.80 -10.66 5.11
C VAL A 203 -11.35 -9.27 4.82
N LEU A 204 -11.41 -8.39 5.83
CA LEU A 204 -12.09 -7.10 5.69
C LEU A 204 -11.38 -6.18 4.71
N PHE A 205 -10.04 -6.08 4.80
CA PHE A 205 -9.28 -5.21 3.89
C PHE A 205 -9.28 -5.74 2.46
N ASN A 206 -9.28 -7.07 2.24
CA ASN A 206 -9.42 -7.62 0.89
C ASN A 206 -10.82 -7.36 0.32
N ILE A 207 -11.89 -7.54 1.10
CA ILE A 207 -13.25 -7.18 0.67
C ILE A 207 -13.29 -5.70 0.28
N TYR A 208 -12.75 -4.83 1.14
CA TYR A 208 -12.67 -3.39 0.88
C TYR A 208 -11.88 -3.08 -0.39
N PHE A 209 -10.71 -3.70 -0.56
CA PHE A 209 -9.84 -3.55 -1.73
C PHE A 209 -10.56 -3.92 -3.04
N PHE A 210 -11.18 -5.09 -3.10
CA PHE A 210 -11.92 -5.52 -4.28
C PHE A 210 -13.16 -4.67 -4.53
N ALA A 211 -13.88 -4.29 -3.48
CA ALA A 211 -15.04 -3.40 -3.58
C ALA A 211 -14.65 -2.01 -4.11
N LEU A 212 -13.53 -1.46 -3.65
CA LEU A 212 -13.00 -0.18 -4.11
C LEU A 212 -12.66 -0.24 -5.61
N MET A 213 -11.96 -1.29 -6.04
CA MET A 213 -11.58 -1.50 -7.43
C MET A 213 -12.81 -1.68 -8.34
N ALA A 214 -13.72 -2.60 -8.00
CA ALA A 214 -14.92 -2.87 -8.79
C ALA A 214 -15.87 -1.67 -8.80
N GLY A 215 -16.10 -1.05 -7.63
CA GLY A 215 -16.92 0.14 -7.46
C GLY A 215 -16.44 1.29 -8.32
N ARG A 216 -15.14 1.53 -8.37
CA ARG A 216 -14.55 2.57 -9.22
C ARG A 216 -14.84 2.34 -10.71
N ILE A 217 -14.63 1.12 -11.21
CA ILE A 217 -14.90 0.78 -12.62
C ILE A 217 -16.39 0.99 -12.92
N MET A 218 -17.29 0.51 -12.05
CA MET A 218 -18.74 0.64 -12.24
C MET A 218 -19.19 2.10 -12.28
N ILE A 219 -18.71 2.94 -11.36
CA ILE A 219 -19.02 4.37 -11.32
C ILE A 219 -18.56 5.07 -12.62
N TYR A 220 -17.36 4.76 -13.10
CA TYR A 220 -16.86 5.34 -14.35
C TYR A 220 -17.67 4.87 -15.57
N LYS A 221 -17.98 3.57 -15.67
CA LYS A 221 -18.86 3.02 -16.72
C LYS A 221 -20.20 3.76 -16.77
N PHE A 222 -20.86 3.91 -15.62
CA PHE A 222 -22.14 4.59 -15.52
C PHE A 222 -22.07 6.05 -15.97
N ARG A 223 -21.04 6.79 -15.50
CA ARG A 223 -20.82 8.19 -15.89
C ARG A 223 -20.55 8.35 -17.38
N LEU A 224 -19.75 7.46 -17.98
CA LEU A 224 -19.38 7.53 -19.39
C LEU A 224 -20.55 7.14 -20.29
N ALA A 225 -21.28 6.07 -19.98
CA ALA A 225 -22.47 5.66 -20.73
C ALA A 225 -23.53 6.76 -20.76
N GLY A 226 -23.76 7.43 -19.62
CA GLY A 226 -24.69 8.55 -19.54
C GLY A 226 -24.29 9.74 -20.41
N LYS A 227 -23.00 10.07 -20.52
CA LYS A 227 -22.55 11.16 -21.39
C LYS A 227 -22.62 10.81 -22.87
N THR A 228 -22.17 9.61 -23.25
CA THR A 228 -22.27 9.12 -24.64
C THR A 228 -23.73 9.13 -25.11
N SER A 229 -24.67 8.72 -24.25
CA SER A 229 -26.09 8.76 -24.56
C SER A 229 -26.61 10.19 -24.79
N ARG A 230 -26.28 11.16 -23.92
CA ARG A 230 -26.68 12.57 -24.10
C ARG A 230 -26.14 13.19 -25.38
N LYS A 231 -24.90 12.84 -25.75
CA LYS A 231 -24.26 13.33 -26.97
C LYS A 231 -24.92 12.81 -28.25
N ILE A 232 -25.46 11.59 -28.21
CA ILE A 232 -26.23 10.99 -29.33
C ILE A 232 -27.64 11.59 -29.41
N THR A 233 -28.27 11.88 -28.27
CA THR A 233 -29.65 12.41 -28.23
C THR A 233 -29.73 13.94 -28.38
N GLY A 234 -28.60 14.65 -28.50
CA GLY A 234 -28.58 16.07 -28.85
C GLY A 234 -29.08 17.02 -27.75
N HIS A 235 -29.04 16.60 -26.49
CA HIS A 235 -29.36 17.42 -25.32
C HIS A 235 -28.12 18.02 -24.67
#